data_AF-A0A1I1FDE5-F1
#
_entry.id   AF-A0A1I1FDE5-F1
#
_cell.length_a   1.000
_cell.length_b   1.000
_cell.length_c   1.000
_cell.angle_alpha   90.00
_cell.angle_beta   90.00
_cell.angle_gamma   90.00
#
_symmetry.space_group_name_H-M   'P 1'
#
loop_
_entity.id
_entity.type
_entity.pdbx_description
1 polymer ?
#
loop_
_entity_poly.entity_id
_entity_poly.type
_entity_poly.pdbx_seq_one_letter_code
_entity_poly.pdbx_strand_id
1 'polypeptide(L)'
;MIAKLLLVLFQVHALALLMSCFCRLAKTSKANTLPSVRWVFTGLSIVSAWCAAAPWLFAYRPDLISTALVCAITYTQIVTSHHWRRGVPHQFLKESKE
;
A
#
# COMPACT_ATOMS: atom_id res chain seq x y z
N MET A 1 -11.15 24.94 6.54
CA MET A 1 -11.16 24.37 5.16
C MET A 1 -10.00 23.41 4.96
N ILE A 2 -8.75 23.84 5.20
CA ILE A 2 -7.53 23.04 5.02
C ILE A 2 -7.54 21.70 5.79
N ALA A 3 -7.90 21.69 7.07
CA ALA A 3 -7.91 20.46 7.87
C ALA A 3 -8.87 19.38 7.34
N LYS A 4 -10.06 19.78 6.83
CA LYS A 4 -11.01 18.85 6.21
C LYS A 4 -10.46 18.29 4.90
N LEU A 5 -9.80 19.13 4.10
CA LEU A 5 -9.15 18.71 2.87
C LEU A 5 -8.04 17.68 3.15
N LEU A 6 -7.17 17.94 4.14
CA LEU A 6 -6.12 17.00 4.54
C LEU A 6 -6.69 15.66 4.98
N LEU A 7 -7.75 15.66 5.78
CA LEU A 7 -8.42 14.43 6.21
C LEU A 7 -8.97 13.63 5.02
N VAL A 8 -9.67 14.28 4.09
CA VAL A 8 -10.23 13.62 2.90
C VAL A 8 -9.11 13.04 2.04
N LEU A 9 -8.06 13.83 1.77
CA LEU A 9 -6.91 13.35 0.98
C LEU A 9 -6.22 12.18 1.65
N PHE A 10 -5.95 12.26 2.95
CA PHE A 10 -5.32 11.20 3.73
C PHE A 10 -6.13 9.90 3.66
N GLN A 11 -7.46 9.98 3.83
CA GLN A 11 -8.31 8.78 3.78
C GLN A 11 -8.41 8.18 2.38
N VAL A 12 -8.59 9.01 1.35
CA VAL A 12 -8.63 8.53 -0.04
C VAL A 12 -7.35 7.79 -0.40
N HIS A 13 -6.19 8.36 -0.04
CA HIS A 13 -4.89 7.75 -0.34
C HIS A 13 -4.62 6.52 0.54
N ALA A 14 -5.02 6.51 1.82
CA ALA A 14 -4.93 5.33 2.67
C ALA A 14 -5.76 4.14 2.13
N LEU A 15 -6.98 4.40 1.66
CA LEU A 15 -7.83 3.38 1.03
C LEU A 15 -7.27 2.91 -0.32
N ALA A 16 -6.77 3.84 -1.14
CA ALA A 16 -6.11 3.51 -2.41
C ALA A 16 -4.87 2.64 -2.20
N LEU A 17 -4.06 2.93 -1.17
CA LEU A 17 -2.93 2.10 -0.75
C LEU A 17 -3.37 0.70 -0.38
N LEU A 18 -4.38 0.59 0.49
CA LEU A 18 -4.90 -0.69 0.97
C LEU A 18 -5.36 -1.56 -0.21
N MET A 19 -6.17 -0.98 -1.09
CA MET A 19 -6.66 -1.68 -2.28
C MET A 19 -5.51 -2.11 -3.20
N SER A 20 -4.55 -1.22 -3.46
CA SER A 20 -3.40 -1.52 -4.30
C SER A 20 -2.54 -2.65 -3.74
N CYS A 21 -2.30 -2.68 -2.43
CA CYS A 21 -1.54 -3.74 -1.78
C CYS A 21 -2.30 -5.07 -1.79
N PHE A 22 -3.61 -5.06 -1.54
CA PHE A 22 -4.46 -6.25 -1.60
C PHE A 22 -4.43 -6.89 -3.00
N CYS A 23 -4.59 -6.09 -4.06
CA CYS A 23 -4.50 -6.57 -5.45
C CYS A 23 -3.16 -7.25 -5.77
N ARG A 24 -2.07 -6.86 -5.11
CA ARG A 24 -0.75 -7.46 -5.31
C ARG A 24 -0.55 -8.70 -4.47
N LEU A 25 -0.99 -8.69 -3.22
CA LEU A 25 -0.95 -9.86 -2.37
C LEU A 25 -1.70 -11.03 -3.02
N ALA A 26 -2.83 -10.76 -3.69
CA ALA A 26 -3.58 -11.74 -4.48
C ALA A 26 -2.78 -12.38 -5.63
N LYS A 27 -1.77 -11.69 -6.16
CA LYS A 27 -0.89 -12.19 -7.23
C LYS A 27 0.38 -12.87 -6.70
N THR A 28 0.67 -12.77 -5.41
CA THR A 28 1.86 -13.37 -4.79
C THR A 28 1.53 -14.70 -4.12
N SER A 29 2.44 -15.66 -4.16
CA SER A 29 2.26 -16.94 -3.47
C SER A 29 3.51 -17.36 -2.69
N LYS A 30 3.32 -18.27 -1.71
CA LYS A 30 4.44 -18.90 -0.98
C LYS A 30 5.36 -19.67 -1.91
N ALA A 31 4.83 -20.25 -2.99
CA ALA A 31 5.58 -21.10 -3.91
C ALA A 31 6.47 -20.27 -4.85
N ASN A 32 6.00 -19.12 -5.32
CA ASN A 32 6.64 -18.41 -6.43
C ASN A 32 7.31 -17.08 -6.06
N THR A 33 6.95 -16.43 -4.95
CA THR A 33 7.39 -15.05 -4.66
C THR A 33 8.36 -15.01 -3.47
N LEU A 34 9.36 -14.13 -3.55
CA LEU A 34 10.30 -13.88 -2.45
C LEU A 34 9.55 -13.53 -1.15
N PRO A 35 9.93 -14.11 0.01
CA PRO A 35 9.29 -13.80 1.29
C PRO A 35 9.34 -12.31 1.66
N SER A 36 10.47 -11.64 1.39
CA SER A 36 10.65 -10.20 1.66
C SER A 36 9.57 -9.34 1.00
N VAL A 37 9.29 -9.62 -0.27
CA VAL A 37 8.26 -8.92 -1.06
C VAL A 37 6.89 -9.11 -0.42
N ARG A 38 6.54 -10.34 -0.05
CA ARG A 38 5.26 -10.66 0.60
C ARG A 38 5.12 -9.97 1.95
N TRP A 39 6.20 -9.93 2.74
CA TRP A 39 6.19 -9.25 4.04
C TRP A 39 6.03 -7.75 3.92
N VAL A 40 6.71 -7.11 2.96
CA VAL A 40 6.57 -5.66 2.72
C VAL A 40 5.14 -5.31 2.30
N PHE A 41 4.54 -6.05 1.37
CA PHE A 41 3.15 -5.79 0.97
C PHE A 41 2.13 -6.10 2.07
N THR A 42 2.38 -7.12 2.89
CA THR A 42 1.53 -7.43 4.06
C THR A 42 1.60 -6.30 5.08
N GLY A 43 2.81 -5.88 5.46
CA GLY A 43 3.03 -4.80 6.40
C GLY A 43 2.40 -3.49 5.92
N LEU A 44 2.62 -3.14 4.66
CA LEU A 44 2.01 -1.93 4.09
C LEU A 44 0.48 -2.02 4.05
N SER A 45 -0.10 -3.20 3.77
CA SER A 45 -1.55 -3.40 3.84
C SER A 45 -2.08 -3.13 5.25
N ILE A 46 -1.45 -3.71 6.27
CA ILE A 46 -1.85 -3.52 7.68
C ILE A 46 -1.76 -2.04 8.07
N VAL A 47 -0.63 -1.38 7.77
CA VAL A 47 -0.44 0.04 8.09
C VAL A 47 -1.47 0.90 7.35
N SER A 48 -1.74 0.63 6.06
CA SER A 48 -2.75 1.37 5.29
C SER A 48 -4.17 1.18 5.83
N ALA A 49 -4.53 -0.01 6.31
CA ALA A 49 -5.80 -0.26 6.98
C ALA A 49 -5.89 0.53 8.30
N TRP A 50 -4.82 0.56 9.09
CA TRP A 50 -4.75 1.41 10.28
C TRP A 50 -4.89 2.89 9.93
N CYS A 51 -4.21 3.40 8.90
CA CYS A 51 -4.37 4.78 8.45
C CYS A 51 -5.81 5.10 8.04
N ALA A 52 -6.47 4.20 7.30
CA ALA A 52 -7.87 4.39 6.90
C ALA A 52 -8.82 4.44 8.11
N ALA A 53 -8.59 3.58 9.11
CA ALA A 53 -9.42 3.49 10.31
C ALA A 53 -9.09 4.53 11.39
N ALA A 54 -7.87 5.09 11.41
CA ALA A 54 -7.37 5.92 12.50
C ALA A 54 -8.22 7.17 12.81
N PRO A 55 -8.78 7.90 11.82
CA PRO A 55 -9.67 9.03 12.11
C PRO A 55 -10.94 8.62 12.86
N TRP A 56 -11.42 7.39 12.65
CA TRP A 56 -12.65 6.88 13.25
C TRP A 56 -12.40 6.22 14.60
N LEU A 57 -11.32 5.45 14.73
CA LEU A 57 -11.02 4.68 15.95
C LEU A 57 -10.26 5.49 17.01
N PHE A 58 -9.46 6.46 16.59
CA PHE A 58 -8.54 7.19 17.49
C PHE A 58 -8.69 8.71 17.40
N ALA A 59 -9.72 9.20 16.70
CA ALA A 59 -9.91 10.63 16.39
C ALA A 59 -8.66 11.29 15.79
N TYR A 60 -7.85 10.51 15.07
CA TYR A 60 -6.59 10.98 14.50
C TYR A 60 -6.83 12.08 13.47
N ARG A 61 -6.06 13.18 13.60
CA ARG A 61 -6.13 14.33 12.70
C ARG A 61 -4.85 14.41 11.88
N PRO A 62 -4.87 14.02 10.60
CA PRO A 62 -3.67 14.04 9.76
C PRO A 62 -3.23 15.48 9.52
N ASP A 63 -1.95 15.73 9.75
CA ASP A 63 -1.27 16.97 9.38
C ASP A 63 -0.81 16.93 7.91
N LEU A 64 -0.22 18.03 7.45
CA LEU A 64 0.25 18.17 6.08
C LEU A 64 1.34 17.16 5.71
N ILE A 65 2.28 16.89 6.61
CA ILE A 65 3.42 15.99 6.38
C ILE A 65 2.91 14.54 6.30
N SER A 66 2.08 14.14 7.26
CA SER A 66 1.47 12.80 7.28
C SER A 66 0.64 12.55 6.01
N THR A 67 -0.11 13.57 5.55
CA THR A 67 -0.89 13.50 4.30
C THR A 67 0.02 13.40 3.08
N ALA A 68 1.04 14.26 2.97
CA ALA A 68 1.98 14.25 1.86
C ALA A 68 2.72 12.91 1.75
N LEU A 69 3.10 12.32 2.88
CA LEU A 69 3.77 11.02 2.92
C LEU A 69 2.86 9.89 2.39
N VAL A 70 1.62 9.81 2.88
CA VAL A 70 0.65 8.80 2.39
C VAL A 70 0.38 9.00 0.90
N CYS A 71 0.26 10.24 0.42
CA CYS A 71 0.15 10.54 -1.00
C CYS A 71 1.35 10.01 -1.80
N ALA A 72 2.58 10.33 -1.39
CA ALA A 72 3.80 9.91 -2.08
C ALA A 72 3.94 8.38 -2.15
N ILE A 73 3.64 7.69 -1.04
CA ILE A 73 3.63 6.23 -1.01
C ILE A 73 2.55 5.70 -1.97
N THR A 74 1.37 6.31 -2.01
CA THR A 74 0.28 5.92 -2.93
C THR A 74 0.71 6.05 -4.39
N TYR A 75 1.34 7.15 -4.78
CA TYR A 75 1.86 7.31 -6.14
C TYR A 75 2.92 6.27 -6.49
N THR A 76 3.83 5.98 -5.55
CA THR A 76 4.81 4.89 -5.70
C THR A 76 4.10 3.55 -5.94
N GLN A 77 3.03 3.28 -5.18
CA GLN A 77 2.21 2.11 -5.41
C GLN A 77 1.55 2.16 -6.79
N ILE A 78 0.93 3.26 -7.21
CA ILE A 78 0.30 3.37 -8.54
C ILE A 78 1.30 3.03 -9.65
N VAL A 79 2.49 3.65 -9.64
CA VAL A 79 3.54 3.36 -10.63
C VAL A 79 3.98 1.88 -10.57
N THR A 80 4.15 1.33 -9.37
CA THR A 80 4.50 -0.09 -9.21
C THR A 80 3.39 -1.01 -9.76
N SER A 81 2.11 -0.62 -9.63
CA SER A 81 0.98 -1.40 -10.13
C SER A 81 1.01 -1.56 -11.65
N HIS A 82 1.46 -0.55 -12.38
CA HIS A 82 1.64 -0.61 -13.83
C HIS A 82 2.66 -1.67 -14.22
N HIS A 83 3.81 -1.70 -13.52
CA HIS A 83 4.86 -2.70 -13.75
C HIS A 83 4.42 -4.12 -13.33
N TRP A 84 3.51 -4.24 -12.37
CA TRP A 84 2.95 -5.51 -11.87
C TRP A 84 1.65 -5.93 -12.56
N ARG A 85 1.24 -5.25 -13.63
CA ARG A 85 -0.04 -5.53 -14.31
C ARG A 85 -0.09 -6.97 -14.82
N ARG A 86 1.03 -7.46 -15.37
CA ARG A 86 1.19 -8.81 -15.95
C ARG A 86 1.55 -9.91 -14.95
N GLY A 87 1.63 -9.60 -13.66
CA GLY A 87 2.06 -10.55 -12.63
C GLY A 87 3.19 -9.99 -11.77
N VAL A 88 3.75 -10.85 -10.92
CA VAL A 88 4.93 -10.51 -10.11
C VAL A 88 6.16 -10.44 -11.05
N PRO A 89 6.92 -9.34 -11.06
CA PRO A 89 8.15 -9.24 -11.84
C PRO A 89 9.13 -10.37 -11.56
N HIS A 90 9.86 -10.81 -12.59
CA HIS A 90 10.79 -11.95 -12.50
C HIS A 90 11.84 -11.80 -11.38
N GLN A 91 12.35 -10.59 -11.15
CA GLN A 91 13.29 -10.29 -10.07
C GLN A 91 12.74 -10.51 -8.64
N PHE A 92 11.42 -10.65 -8.49
CA PHE A 92 10.75 -10.89 -7.21
C PHE A 92 10.24 -12.33 -7.08
N LEU A 93 10.50 -13.18 -8.08
CA LEU A 93 10.23 -14.59 -8.01
C LEU A 93 11.36 -15.31 -7.26
N LYS A 94 11.04 -16.45 -6.65
CA LYS A 94 12.06 -17.36 -6.14
C LYS A 94 12.78 -18.01 -7.33
N GLU A 95 14.09 -18.17 -7.24
CA GLU A 95 14.81 -19.03 -8.16
C GLU A 95 14.24 -20.45 -8.07
N SER A 96 13.87 -21.03 -9.20
CA SER A 96 13.58 -22.47 -9.25
C SER A 96 14.89 -23.18 -8.96
N LYS A 97 14.94 -23.88 -7.82
CA LYS A 97 15.95 -24.93 -7.67
C LYS A 97 15.57 -26.02 -8.68
N GLU A 98 16.30 -26.07 -9.80
CA GLU A 98 16.33 -27.25 -10.68
C GLU A 98 16.78 -28.49 -9.90
#